data_AF-A0A972AME6-F1
#
_entry.id   AF-A0A972AME6-F1
#
_cell.length_a   1.000
_cell.length_b   1.000
_cell.length_c   1.000
_cell.angle_alpha   90.00
_cell.angle_beta   90.00
_cell.angle_gamma   90.00
#
_symmetry.space_group_name_H-M   'P 1'
#
loop_
_entity.id
_entity.type
_entity.pdbx_description
1 polymer ?
#
loop_
_entity_poly.entity_id
_entity_poly.type
_entity_poly.pdbx_seq_one_letter_code
_entity_poly.pdbx_strand_id
1 'polypeptide(L)' 'MELGNRVIINQKGHFYNNCIGVIVGKRGFRAPGDPMYLLMMEDHRKILIVPESMLALCENDDENKGPSRLLFRSRDN' A
#
# COMPACT_ATOMS: atom_id res chain seq x y z
N MET A 1 8.23 -3.74 -5.76
CA MET A 1 8.14 -2.78 -4.61
C MET A 1 9.43 -2.73 -3.79
N GLU A 2 9.81 -1.57 -3.24
CA GLU A 2 11.03 -1.38 -2.43
C GLU A 2 10.75 -0.94 -0.97
N LEU A 3 11.75 -1.10 -0.09
CA LEU A 3 11.67 -0.61 1.30
C LEU A 3 11.50 0.92 1.32
N GLY A 4 10.57 1.40 2.15
CA GLY A 4 10.23 2.82 2.22
C GLY A 4 9.17 3.27 1.21
N ASN A 5 8.77 2.43 0.24
CA ASN A 5 7.66 2.77 -0.65
C ASN A 5 6.33 2.77 0.12
N ARG A 6 5.51 3.77 -0.17
CA ARG A 6 4.10 3.83 0.23
C ARG A 6 3.27 2.97 -0.70
N VAL A 7 2.51 2.06 -0.13
CA VAL A 7 1.65 1.17 -0.88
C VAL A 7 0.31 1.07 -0.19
N ILE A 8 -0.71 0.74 -0.97
CA ILE A 8 -2.09 0.64 -0.52
C ILE A 8 -2.57 -0.79 -0.70
N ILE A 9 -3.26 -1.33 0.31
CA ILE A 9 -3.89 -2.64 0.18
C ILE A 9 -5.16 -2.47 -0.66
N ASN A 10 -5.12 -2.94 -1.91
CA ASN A 10 -6.23 -2.85 -2.85
C ASN A 10 -6.79 -4.25 -3.16
N GLN A 11 -7.23 -4.95 -2.11
CA GLN A 11 -7.87 -6.25 -2.25
C GLN A 11 -9.37 -6.14 -2.01
N LYS A 12 -10.16 -6.45 -3.05
CA LYS A 12 -11.62 -6.58 -2.95
C LYS A 12 -11.97 -7.67 -1.93
N GLY A 13 -12.58 -7.26 -0.81
CA GLY A 13 -13.03 -8.16 0.26
C GLY A 13 -12.11 -8.21 1.49
N HIS A 14 -11.00 -7.48 1.51
CA HIS A 14 -10.13 -7.41 2.68
C HIS A 14 -10.58 -6.32 3.67
N PHE A 15 -10.48 -6.59 4.97
CA PHE A 15 -10.87 -5.64 6.03
C PHE A 15 -10.06 -4.31 5.95
N TYR A 16 -8.87 -4.37 5.39
CA TYR A 16 -7.95 -3.24 5.21
C TYR A 16 -7.95 -2.69 3.78
N ASN A 17 -9.01 -2.91 3.01
CA ASN A 17 -9.13 -2.36 1.66
C ASN A 17 -9.04 -0.82 1.69
N ASN A 18 -8.19 -0.24 0.85
CA ASN A 18 -7.88 1.19 0.81
C ASN A 18 -7.06 1.73 2.01
N CYS A 19 -6.43 0.87 2.80
CA CYS A 19 -5.47 1.30 3.83
C CYS A 19 -4.08 1.52 3.25
N ILE A 20 -3.48 2.65 3.63
CA ILE A 20 -2.12 3.03 3.24
C ILE A 20 -1.13 2.54 4.29
N GLY A 21 -0.01 2.01 3.82
CA GLY A 21 1.13 1.71 4.67
C GLY A 21 2.45 1.83 3.93
N VAL A 22 3.52 1.69 4.68
CA VAL A 22 4.89 1.78 4.18
C VAL A 22 5.53 0.41 4.23
N ILE A 23 6.27 0.05 3.19
CA ILE A 23 7.02 -1.20 3.18
C ILE A 23 8.23 -1.08 4.10
N VAL A 24 8.23 -1.85 5.18
CA VAL A 24 9.30 -1.85 6.19
C VAL A 24 10.17 -3.10 6.14
N GLY A 25 9.77 -4.10 5.36
CA GLY A 25 10.50 -5.36 5.24
C GLY A 25 10.03 -6.19 4.06
N LYS A 26 10.83 -7.19 3.67
CA LYS A 26 10.39 -8.28 2.79
C LYS A 26 10.72 -9.61 3.45
N ARG A 27 9.76 -10.55 3.44
CA ARG A 27 9.88 -11.86 4.11
C ARG A 27 9.74 -12.98 3.08
N GLY A 28 10.77 -13.14 2.26
CA GLY A 28 10.87 -14.22 1.28
C GLY A 28 9.68 -14.29 0.31
N PHE A 29 9.44 -15.48 -0.24
CA PHE A 29 8.41 -15.73 -1.24
C PHE A 29 7.33 -16.66 -0.67
N ARG A 30 6.06 -16.28 -0.81
CA ARG A 30 4.94 -17.18 -0.49
C ARG A 30 4.80 -18.28 -1.54
N ALA A 31 5.01 -17.90 -2.79
CA ALA A 31 4.94 -18.73 -3.99
C ALA A 31 6.05 -18.28 -4.96
N PRO A 32 6.47 -19.12 -5.93
CA PRO A 32 7.43 -18.69 -6.94
C PRO A 32 6.87 -17.49 -7.71
N GLY A 33 7.46 -16.31 -7.49
CA GLY A 33 7.02 -15.05 -8.11
C GLY A 33 6.16 -14.14 -7.25
N ASP A 34 5.81 -14.52 -6.02
CA ASP A 34 4.98 -13.71 -5.12
C ASP A 34 5.70 -13.43 -3.79
N PRO A 35 6.51 -12.36 -3.72
CA PRO A 35 7.21 -11.96 -2.52
C PRO A 35 6.25 -11.44 -1.45
N MET A 36 6.48 -11.84 -0.20
CA MET A 36 5.76 -11.26 0.94
C MET A 36 6.47 -10.00 1.41
N TYR A 37 5.72 -8.91 1.52
CA TYR A 37 6.19 -7.65 2.06
C TYR A 37 5.63 -7.45 3.47
N LEU A 38 6.46 -6.87 4.35
CA LEU A 38 6.02 -6.31 5.62
C LEU A 38 5.59 -4.87 5.36
N LEU A 39 4.30 -4.62 5.54
CA LEU A 39 3.68 -3.32 5.48
C LEU A 39 3.45 -2.80 6.89
N MET A 40 3.93 -1.60 7.19
CA MET A 40 3.56 -0.87 8.39
C MET A 40 2.40 0.08 8.07
N MET A 41 1.24 -0.16 8.66
CA MET A 41 0.07 0.70 8.55
C MET A 41 0.32 2.02 9.30
N GLU A 42 0.13 3.15 8.64
CA GLU A 42 0.28 4.48 9.26
C GLU A 42 -0.83 4.74 10.31
N ASP A 43 -2.06 4.32 10.02
CA ASP A 43 -3.24 4.60 10.85
C ASP A 43 -3.20 3.89 12.23
N HIS A 44 -2.78 2.62 12.23
CA HIS A 44 -2.80 1.78 13.43
C HIS A 44 -1.41 1.43 13.97
N ARG A 45 -0.32 1.93 13.36
CA ARG A 45 1.08 1.51 13.62
C ARG A 45 1.25 -0.01 13.70
N LYS A 46 0.49 -0.74 12.89
CA LYS A 46 0.46 -2.21 12.90
C LYS A 46 1.22 -2.73 11.69
N ILE A 47 2.06 -3.74 11.92
CA ILE A 47 2.77 -4.41 10.84
C ILE A 47 1.89 -5.56 10.33
N LEU A 48 1.65 -5.57 9.02
CA LEU A 48 0.98 -6.64 8.30
C LEU A 48 1.95 -7.28 7.31
N ILE A 49 1.82 -8.60 7.14
CA ILE A 49 2.55 -9.34 6.13
C ILE A 49 1.58 -9.60 4.98
N VAL A 50 1.87 -9.02 3.83
CA VAL A 50 0.96 -9.03 2.69
C VAL A 50 1.77 -9.37 1.43
N PRO A 51 1.29 -10.29 0.58
CA PRO A 51 1.95 -10.56 -0.70
C PRO A 51 1.87 -9.37 -1.66
N GLU A 52 2.84 -9.25 -2.56
CA GLU A 52 2.86 -8.19 -3.60
C GLU A 52 1.57 -8.17 -4.42
N SER A 53 1.01 -9.34 -4.76
CA SER A 53 -0.25 -9.43 -5.53
C SER A 53 -1.46 -8.75 -4.87
N MET A 54 -1.41 -8.47 -3.56
CA MET A 54 -2.49 -7.79 -2.83
C MET A 54 -2.20 -6.32 -2.55
N LEU A 55 -0.99 -5.87 -2.88
CA LEU A 55 -0.51 -4.51 -2.68
C LEU A 55 -0.57 -3.78 -4.02
N ALA A 56 -1.03 -2.54 -4.00
CA ALA A 56 -0.88 -1.62 -5.12
C ALA A 56 0.13 -0.54 -4.71
N LEU A 57 1.07 -0.21 -5.61
CA LEU A 57 1.96 0.92 -5.39
C LEU A 57 1.10 2.18 -5.30
N CYS A 58 1.24 2.90 -4.19
CA CYS A 58 0.65 4.22 -4.10
C CYS A 58 1.69 5.17 -4.70
N GLU A 59 1.75 5.23 -6.02
CA GLU A 59 2.56 6.20 -6.75
C GLU A 59 2.16 7.60 -6.27
N ASN A 60 2.93 8.12 -5.32
CA ASN A 60 3.09 9.56 -5.21
C ASN A 60 4.13 9.87 -6.27
N ASP A 61 3.59 10.21 -7.43
CA ASP A 61 4.24 10.76 -8.60
C ASP A 61 4.99 12.03 -8.20
N ASP A 62 6.13 11.89 -7.53
CA ASP A 62 7.19 12.90 -7.58
C ASP A 62 7.90 12.67 -8.93
N GLU A 63 7.26 13.13 -10.00
CA GLU A 63 7.82 14.01 -11.01
C GLU A 63 6.85 14.10 -12.22
N ASN A 64 6.11 15.21 -12.29
CA ASN A 64 5.66 15.84 -13.55
C ASN A 64 4.27 15.51 -14.15
N LYS A 65 3.15 15.43 -13.39
CA LYS A 65 1.81 15.62 -14.04
C LYS A 65 0.62 16.02 -13.16
N GLY A 66 0.62 17.28 -12.68
CA GLY A 66 -0.60 18.02 -12.32
C GLY A 66 -1.47 17.42 -11.19
N PRO A 67 -2.48 18.15 -10.68
CA PRO A 67 -3.32 17.67 -9.58
C PRO A 67 -4.27 16.59 -10.11
N SER A 68 -3.78 15.36 -10.21
CA SER A 68 -4.61 14.19 -10.52
C SER A 68 -5.47 13.88 -9.30
N ARG A 69 -6.69 14.41 -9.37
CA ARG A 69 -7.96 14.12 -8.68
C ARG A 69 -8.11 12.73 -8.02
N LEU A 70 -7.22 12.33 -7.12
CA LEU A 70 -7.52 11.33 -6.12
C LEU A 70 -8.41 12.00 -5.08
N LEU A 71 -9.66 11.59 -5.13
CA LEU A 71 -10.76 12.08 -4.31
C LEU A 71 -10.40 12.02 -2.83
N PHE A 72 -9.88 13.13 -2.30
CA PHE A 72 -10.29 13.56 -0.97
C PHE A 72 -11.78 13.84 -1.09
N ARG A 73 -12.59 12.86 -0.71
CA ARG A 73 -14.00 13.07 -0.45
C ARG A 73 -14.02 14.03 0.73
N SER A 74 -14.07 15.34 0.44
CA SER A 74 -14.37 16.36 1.43
C SER A 74 -15.61 15.88 2.15
N ARG A 75 -15.44 15.55 3.43
CA ARG A 75 -16.55 15.31 4.33
C ARG A 75 -17.15 16.68 4.55
N ASP A 76 -18.12 17.01 3.70
CA ASP A 76 -18.94 18.20 3.86
C ASP A 76 -19.69 18.08 5.19
N ASN A 77 -19.62 19.20 5.89
CA ASN A 77 -20.17 19.60 7.19
C ASN A 77 -21.32 18.77 7.78
#